data_AF-A0A059WM83-F1
#
_entry.id   AF-A0A059WM83-F1
#
_cell.length_a   1.000
_cell.length_b   1.000
_cell.length_c   1.000
_cell.angle_alpha   90.00
_cell.angle_beta   90.00
_cell.angle_gamma   90.00
#
_symmetry.space_group_name_H-M   'P 1'
#
loop_
_entity.id
_entity.type
_entity.pdbx_description
1 polymer ?
#
loop_
_entity_poly.entity_id
_entity_poly.type
_entity_poly.pdbx_seq_one_letter_code
_entity_poly.pdbx_strand_id
1 'polypeptide(L)'
;PALHVELTTPQTVDGRRAPFQSLWLLVRLAYAHRLSPEQPLVRLADLRGAVSDASTQRMMISRAFRDWQNWGVQAGWGEQRDREPRFLNADKRSQGPFWLTPEDAARVICLVEGRIADDTDVRAFLGIAAPESSTDNSAEANASALSGPAPGTPNPAFWHAFLTARHAMREGRLLHALSTGTSTSDTERGGALLALRHAGDAADNDFQRALVTLGEAMAARRLGDSTRASALLSQLRAHRRQRHVLGNDYLAAMERIVTAWCAYDRRDLDLAAGLLARLADAEPGRSLLRYHPQIRFEWNNLSALIDRARLLYADADGIASDVRAQA
;
A
#
# COMPACT_ATOMS: atom_id res chain seq x y z
N PRO A 1 -30.13 -24.95 -2.12
CA PRO A 1 -29.47 -26.04 -2.89
C PRO A 1 -27.96 -25.81 -2.89
N ALA A 2 -27.16 -26.88 -2.77
CA ALA A 2 -25.71 -26.77 -2.86
C ALA A 2 -25.30 -26.27 -4.26
N LEU A 3 -24.26 -25.44 -4.29
CA LEU A 3 -23.66 -24.86 -5.49
C LEU A 3 -22.25 -25.46 -5.63
N HIS A 4 -22.04 -26.32 -6.62
CA HIS A 4 -20.75 -26.97 -6.82
C HIS A 4 -19.84 -26.08 -7.67
N VAL A 5 -18.68 -25.72 -7.12
CA VAL A 5 -17.73 -24.79 -7.73
C VAL A 5 -16.42 -25.52 -8.01
N GLU A 6 -16.15 -25.84 -9.27
CA GLU A 6 -14.89 -26.46 -9.70
C GLU A 6 -13.81 -25.39 -9.84
N LEU A 7 -12.73 -25.55 -9.06
CA LEU A 7 -11.62 -24.61 -8.98
C LEU A 7 -10.55 -24.84 -10.06
N THR A 8 -10.44 -26.08 -10.56
CA THR A 8 -9.49 -26.41 -11.63
C THR A 8 -9.90 -25.85 -12.98
N THR A 9 -8.97 -25.80 -13.92
CA THR A 9 -9.27 -25.32 -15.28
C THR A 9 -9.85 -26.46 -16.12
N PRO A 10 -10.99 -26.28 -16.81
CA PRO A 10 -11.81 -25.07 -16.86
C PRO A 10 -12.69 -24.89 -15.61
N GLN A 11 -12.74 -23.69 -15.06
CA GLN A 11 -13.56 -23.40 -13.86
C GLN A 11 -15.04 -23.51 -14.21
N THR A 12 -15.82 -24.16 -13.34
CA THR A 12 -17.26 -24.34 -13.54
C THR A 12 -18.07 -24.10 -12.27
N VAL A 13 -19.34 -23.72 -12.46
CA VAL A 13 -20.38 -23.71 -11.43
C VAL A 13 -21.49 -24.64 -11.90
N ASP A 14 -21.77 -25.69 -11.12
CA ASP A 14 -22.70 -26.77 -11.48
C ASP A 14 -22.45 -27.32 -12.90
N GLY A 15 -21.18 -27.53 -13.26
CA GLY A 15 -20.75 -28.04 -14.56
C GLY A 15 -20.81 -27.03 -15.72
N ARG A 16 -21.26 -25.79 -15.48
CA ARG A 16 -21.26 -24.72 -16.50
C ARG A 16 -20.03 -23.85 -16.36
N ARG A 17 -19.37 -23.52 -17.47
CA ARG A 17 -18.17 -22.67 -17.49
C ARG A 17 -18.43 -21.33 -16.79
N ALA A 18 -17.55 -20.99 -15.86
CA ALA A 18 -17.63 -19.78 -15.06
C ALA A 18 -16.40 -18.89 -15.27
N PRO A 19 -16.56 -17.54 -15.29
CA PRO A 19 -15.42 -16.64 -15.34
C PRO A 19 -14.58 -16.73 -14.06
N PHE A 20 -13.27 -16.89 -14.21
CA PHE A 20 -12.32 -16.99 -13.09
C PHE A 20 -12.48 -15.87 -12.06
N GLN A 21 -12.60 -14.61 -12.50
CA GLN A 21 -12.69 -13.46 -11.59
C GLN A 21 -13.94 -13.50 -10.69
N SER A 22 -15.08 -13.84 -11.28
CA SER A 22 -16.37 -13.93 -10.56
C SER A 22 -16.37 -15.10 -9.58
N LEU A 23 -15.74 -16.21 -9.97
CA LEU A 23 -15.62 -17.42 -9.17
C LEU A 23 -14.62 -17.23 -8.02
N TRP A 24 -13.47 -16.64 -8.30
CA TRP A 24 -12.46 -16.29 -7.29
C TRP A 24 -13.06 -15.43 -6.18
N LEU A 25 -13.80 -14.38 -6.55
CA LEU A 25 -14.39 -13.47 -5.57
C LEU A 25 -15.50 -14.15 -4.75
N LEU A 26 -16.28 -15.05 -5.35
CA LEU A 26 -17.26 -15.86 -4.63
C LEU A 26 -16.59 -16.77 -3.59
N VAL A 27 -15.55 -17.50 -4.00
CA VAL A 27 -14.79 -18.41 -3.12
C VAL A 27 -14.12 -17.61 -2.00
N ARG A 28 -13.59 -16.42 -2.28
CA ARG A 28 -12.98 -15.54 -1.28
C ARG A 28 -13.98 -15.07 -0.21
N LEU A 29 -15.23 -14.81 -0.59
CA LEU A 29 -16.32 -14.44 0.33
C LEU A 29 -16.78 -15.64 1.17
N ALA A 30 -16.94 -16.80 0.56
CA ALA A 30 -17.26 -18.04 1.27
C ALA A 30 -16.15 -18.44 2.26
N TYR A 31 -14.89 -18.22 1.88
CA TYR A 31 -13.73 -18.45 2.72
C TYR A 31 -13.67 -17.49 3.94
N ALA A 32 -14.11 -16.24 3.77
CA ALA A 32 -14.19 -15.28 4.88
C ALA A 32 -15.14 -15.74 6.00
N HIS A 33 -16.24 -16.43 5.66
CA HIS A 33 -17.15 -17.08 6.61
C HIS A 33 -16.49 -18.19 7.43
N ARG A 34 -15.51 -18.90 6.85
CA ARG A 34 -14.76 -19.94 7.56
C ARG A 34 -13.74 -19.36 8.53
N LEU A 35 -13.07 -18.27 8.14
CA LEU A 35 -12.03 -17.62 8.96
C LEU A 35 -12.58 -16.77 10.10
N SER A 36 -13.68 -16.07 9.87
CA SER A 36 -14.24 -15.12 10.84
C SER A 36 -15.76 -15.13 10.78
N PRO A 37 -16.42 -16.14 11.37
CA PRO A 37 -17.88 -16.27 11.34
C PRO A 37 -18.61 -15.04 11.88
N GLU A 38 -18.02 -14.37 12.88
CA GLU A 38 -18.56 -13.15 13.50
C GLU A 38 -18.50 -11.93 12.57
N GLN A 39 -17.49 -11.86 11.70
CA GLN A 39 -17.22 -10.72 10.79
C GLN A 39 -16.73 -11.17 9.40
N PRO A 40 -17.56 -11.87 8.61
CA PRO A 40 -17.15 -12.45 7.34
C PRO A 40 -17.26 -11.42 6.20
N LEU A 41 -16.44 -10.38 6.28
CA LEU A 41 -16.42 -9.27 5.34
C LEU A 41 -15.11 -9.26 4.54
N VAL A 42 -15.21 -8.89 3.26
CA VAL A 42 -14.05 -8.68 2.39
C VAL A 42 -14.03 -7.22 1.96
N ARG A 43 -13.00 -6.47 2.35
CA ARG A 43 -12.92 -5.05 2.02
C ARG A 43 -12.39 -4.89 0.59
N LEU A 44 -12.75 -3.78 -0.04
CA LEU A 44 -12.27 -3.45 -1.37
C LEU A 44 -10.72 -3.39 -1.45
N ALA A 45 -10.08 -3.01 -0.34
CA ALA A 45 -8.62 -2.98 -0.21
C ALA A 45 -8.01 -4.39 -0.33
N ASP A 46 -8.67 -5.42 0.20
CA ASP A 46 -8.20 -6.81 0.21
C ASP A 46 -8.27 -7.47 -1.17
N LEU A 47 -9.03 -6.86 -2.10
CA LEU A 47 -9.20 -7.34 -3.47
C LEU A 47 -8.17 -6.75 -4.45
N ARG A 48 -7.44 -5.71 -4.04
CA ARG A 48 -6.47 -5.04 -4.92
C ARG A 48 -5.20 -5.89 -5.01
N GLY A 49 -4.86 -6.33 -6.23
CA GLY A 49 -3.67 -7.15 -6.51
C GLY A 49 -3.94 -8.64 -6.75
N ALA A 50 -5.10 -9.16 -6.34
CA ALA A 50 -5.43 -10.58 -6.51
C ALA A 50 -6.14 -10.91 -7.84
N VAL A 51 -6.93 -9.98 -8.40
CA VAL A 51 -7.83 -10.31 -9.54
C VAL A 51 -7.97 -9.22 -10.62
N SER A 52 -7.62 -7.94 -10.37
CA SER A 52 -7.74 -6.86 -11.38
C SER A 52 -6.98 -5.59 -11.00
N ASP A 53 -6.56 -4.83 -12.02
CA ASP A 53 -6.15 -3.42 -11.90
C ASP A 53 -7.31 -2.51 -11.43
N ALA A 54 -6.95 -1.38 -10.81
CA ALA A 54 -7.91 -0.44 -10.20
C ALA A 54 -8.87 0.21 -11.21
N SER A 55 -8.49 0.35 -12.49
CA SER A 55 -9.31 0.94 -13.55
C SER A 55 -10.48 0.03 -13.98
N THR A 56 -10.31 -1.29 -13.91
CA THR A 56 -11.33 -2.29 -14.26
C THR A 56 -12.08 -2.87 -13.07
N GLN A 57 -11.68 -2.52 -11.83
CA GLN A 57 -12.23 -3.07 -10.59
C GLN A 57 -13.75 -2.87 -10.48
N ARG A 58 -14.27 -1.67 -10.77
CA ARG A 58 -15.72 -1.37 -10.73
C ARG A 58 -16.52 -2.24 -11.69
N MET A 59 -16.01 -2.43 -12.91
CA MET A 59 -16.66 -3.23 -13.95
C MET A 59 -16.61 -4.72 -13.60
N MET A 60 -15.46 -5.21 -13.13
CA MET A 60 -15.29 -6.59 -12.68
C MET A 60 -16.25 -6.92 -11.54
N ILE A 61 -16.34 -6.07 -10.50
CA ILE A 61 -17.29 -6.27 -9.39
C ILE A 61 -18.72 -6.30 -9.92
N SER A 62 -19.09 -5.35 -10.77
CA SER A 62 -20.45 -5.30 -11.33
C SER A 62 -20.79 -6.57 -12.14
N ARG A 63 -19.80 -7.14 -12.84
CA ARG A 63 -19.94 -8.39 -13.58
C ARG A 63 -20.03 -9.61 -12.66
N ALA A 64 -19.21 -9.67 -11.62
CA ALA A 64 -19.25 -10.74 -10.62
C ALA A 64 -20.63 -10.83 -9.95
N PHE A 65 -21.20 -9.69 -9.54
CA PHE A 65 -22.56 -9.64 -8.98
C PHE A 65 -23.64 -10.14 -9.95
N ARG A 66 -23.48 -9.87 -11.26
CA ARG A 66 -24.39 -10.39 -12.29
C ARG A 66 -24.25 -11.90 -12.43
N ASP A 67 -23.03 -12.40 -12.45
CA ASP A 67 -22.75 -13.83 -12.56
C ASP A 67 -23.29 -14.59 -11.33
N TRP A 68 -23.11 -14.05 -10.11
CA TRP A 68 -23.66 -14.61 -8.88
C TRP A 68 -25.18 -14.66 -8.88
N GLN A 69 -25.83 -13.60 -9.38
CA GLN A 69 -27.28 -13.60 -9.53
C GLN A 69 -27.73 -14.71 -10.49
N ASN A 70 -27.00 -14.96 -11.58
CA ASN A 70 -27.27 -16.07 -12.51
C ASN A 70 -27.03 -17.45 -11.87
N TRP A 71 -26.15 -17.54 -10.86
CA TRP A 71 -25.90 -18.74 -10.07
C TRP A 71 -26.85 -18.85 -8.86
N GLY A 72 -27.76 -17.89 -8.68
CA GLY A 72 -28.71 -17.87 -7.56
C GLY A 72 -28.05 -17.62 -6.21
N VAL A 73 -26.95 -16.86 -6.17
CA VAL A 73 -26.23 -16.43 -4.95
C VAL A 73 -26.52 -14.96 -4.67
N GLN A 74 -26.90 -14.61 -3.44
CA GLN A 74 -27.11 -13.24 -3.02
C GLN A 74 -25.90 -12.74 -2.20
N ALA A 75 -25.15 -11.82 -2.81
CA ALA A 75 -24.08 -11.09 -2.12
C ALA A 75 -24.55 -9.67 -1.75
N GLY A 76 -24.13 -9.21 -0.58
CA GLY A 76 -24.36 -7.84 -0.12
C GLY A 76 -23.11 -6.97 -0.22
N TRP A 77 -23.31 -5.66 -0.06
CA TRP A 77 -22.24 -4.67 0.01
C TRP A 77 -22.51 -3.58 1.05
N GLY A 78 -21.44 -2.95 1.55
CA GLY A 78 -21.51 -1.97 2.62
C GLY A 78 -21.60 -2.60 4.00
N GLU A 79 -21.63 -1.75 5.03
CA GLU A 79 -21.54 -2.16 6.44
C GLU A 79 -22.89 -2.69 7.01
N GLN A 80 -24.00 -2.52 6.28
CA GLN A 80 -25.35 -2.94 6.72
C GLN A 80 -25.63 -4.42 6.38
N ARG A 81 -25.09 -5.36 7.16
CA ARG A 81 -25.21 -6.82 6.92
C ARG A 81 -26.60 -7.38 7.19
N ASP A 82 -27.33 -6.77 8.12
CA ASP A 82 -28.65 -7.25 8.54
C ASP A 82 -29.75 -6.86 7.53
N ARG A 83 -29.39 -6.07 6.52
CA ARG A 83 -30.31 -5.61 5.48
C ARG A 83 -30.26 -6.55 4.29
N GLU A 84 -31.44 -6.91 3.79
CA GLU A 84 -31.53 -7.80 2.64
C GLU A 84 -30.84 -7.18 1.40
N PRO A 85 -29.96 -7.93 0.68
CA PRO A 85 -29.17 -7.39 -0.43
C PRO A 85 -29.97 -6.71 -1.53
N ARG A 86 -31.23 -7.13 -1.75
CA ARG A 86 -32.13 -6.54 -2.75
C ARG A 86 -32.49 -5.07 -2.48
N PHE A 87 -32.36 -4.60 -1.24
CA PHE A 87 -32.68 -3.22 -0.84
C PHE A 87 -31.45 -2.31 -0.73
N LEU A 88 -30.27 -2.80 -1.08
CA LEU A 88 -29.04 -2.01 -1.06
C LEU A 88 -28.96 -1.12 -2.31
N ASN A 89 -28.41 0.08 -2.15
CA ASN A 89 -28.23 1.01 -3.28
C ASN A 89 -27.16 0.49 -4.25
N ALA A 90 -27.57 0.14 -5.48
CA ALA A 90 -26.72 -0.43 -6.51
C ALA A 90 -25.56 0.49 -6.92
N ASP A 91 -25.69 1.80 -6.79
CA ASP A 91 -24.64 2.77 -7.14
C ASP A 91 -23.40 2.64 -6.23
N LYS A 92 -23.60 2.12 -5.01
CA LYS A 92 -22.53 1.89 -4.03
C LYS A 92 -21.93 0.48 -4.12
N ARG A 93 -22.42 -0.36 -5.03
CA ARG A 93 -22.01 -1.77 -5.13
C ARG A 93 -20.51 -1.94 -5.30
N SER A 94 -19.85 -1.10 -6.08
CA SER A 94 -18.40 -1.23 -6.31
C SER A 94 -17.51 -0.71 -5.18
N GLN A 95 -18.09 -0.15 -4.11
CA GLN A 95 -17.34 0.49 -3.03
C GLN A 95 -16.95 -0.50 -1.92
N GLY A 96 -17.64 -1.64 -1.84
CA GLY A 96 -17.48 -2.60 -0.75
C GLY A 96 -17.83 -2.00 0.63
N PRO A 97 -17.48 -2.67 1.74
CA PRO A 97 -17.06 -4.08 1.81
C PRO A 97 -18.11 -5.05 1.24
N PHE A 98 -17.73 -6.29 0.97
CA PHE A 98 -18.57 -7.33 0.38
C PHE A 98 -18.77 -8.47 1.37
N TRP A 99 -19.95 -9.09 1.32
CA TRP A 99 -20.30 -10.20 2.19
C TRP A 99 -21.34 -11.11 1.53
N LEU A 100 -21.38 -12.37 1.96
CA LEU A 100 -22.45 -13.32 1.64
C LEU A 100 -23.38 -13.47 2.85
N THR A 101 -24.64 -13.83 2.60
CA THR A 101 -25.50 -14.34 3.67
C THR A 101 -24.92 -15.66 4.20
N PRO A 102 -25.12 -16.03 5.48
CA PRO A 102 -24.66 -17.31 6.01
C PRO A 102 -25.22 -18.51 5.20
N GLU A 103 -26.47 -18.39 4.75
CA GLU A 103 -27.12 -19.40 3.90
C GLU A 103 -26.39 -19.57 2.57
N ASP A 104 -26.07 -18.47 1.88
CA ASP A 104 -25.36 -18.53 0.60
C ASP A 104 -23.90 -18.97 0.76
N ALA A 105 -23.24 -18.59 1.85
CA ALA A 105 -21.89 -19.07 2.13
C ALA A 105 -21.85 -20.60 2.36
N ALA A 106 -22.83 -21.14 3.09
CA ALA A 106 -22.95 -22.58 3.34
C ALA A 106 -23.29 -23.39 2.08
N ARG A 107 -23.91 -22.77 1.07
CA ARG A 107 -24.23 -23.42 -0.21
C ARG A 107 -23.00 -23.64 -1.09
N VAL A 108 -21.92 -22.88 -0.93
CA VAL A 108 -20.73 -22.95 -1.81
C VAL A 108 -19.87 -24.16 -1.45
N ILE A 109 -19.91 -25.19 -2.29
CA ILE A 109 -19.07 -26.39 -2.17
C ILE A 109 -17.97 -26.32 -3.23
N CYS A 110 -16.73 -26.12 -2.79
CA CYS A 110 -15.57 -26.07 -3.68
C CYS A 110 -15.13 -27.49 -4.04
N LEU A 111 -14.81 -27.72 -5.32
CA LEU A 111 -14.30 -28.97 -5.85
C LEU A 111 -12.93 -28.74 -6.53
N VAL A 112 -12.05 -29.73 -6.42
CA VAL A 112 -10.81 -29.84 -7.18
C VAL A 112 -10.80 -31.19 -7.86
N GLU A 113 -10.79 -31.19 -9.20
CA GLU A 113 -10.86 -32.40 -10.02
C GLU A 113 -12.05 -33.29 -9.64
N GLY A 114 -13.21 -32.68 -9.36
CA GLY A 114 -14.44 -33.39 -8.95
C GLY A 114 -14.46 -33.91 -7.51
N ARG A 115 -13.39 -33.75 -6.72
CA ARG A 115 -13.36 -34.08 -5.28
C ARG A 115 -13.64 -32.84 -4.45
N ILE A 116 -14.25 -33.00 -3.26
CA ILE A 116 -14.44 -31.87 -2.34
C ILE A 116 -13.08 -31.28 -1.97
N ALA A 117 -12.90 -30.00 -2.26
CA ALA A 117 -11.67 -29.28 -2.01
C ALA A 117 -11.43 -29.14 -0.50
N ASP A 118 -10.21 -29.47 -0.07
CA ASP A 118 -9.81 -29.22 1.31
C ASP A 118 -9.44 -27.75 1.54
N ASP A 119 -9.07 -27.40 2.78
CA ASP A 119 -8.69 -26.03 3.11
C ASP A 119 -7.41 -25.58 2.37
N THR A 120 -6.53 -26.51 2.05
CA THR A 120 -5.27 -26.26 1.33
C THR A 120 -5.54 -25.98 -0.14
N ASP A 121 -6.43 -26.73 -0.77
CA ASP A 121 -6.90 -26.51 -2.13
C ASP A 121 -7.55 -25.13 -2.30
N VAL A 122 -8.44 -24.76 -1.37
CA VAL A 122 -9.11 -23.46 -1.38
C VAL A 122 -8.11 -22.32 -1.18
N ARG A 123 -7.16 -22.49 -0.25
CA ARG A 123 -6.07 -21.51 -0.04
C ARG A 123 -5.18 -21.37 -1.27
N ALA A 124 -4.79 -22.48 -1.90
CA ALA A 124 -3.97 -22.48 -3.10
C ALA A 124 -4.68 -21.76 -4.27
N PHE A 125 -5.97 -22.04 -4.48
CA PHE A 125 -6.79 -21.36 -5.49
C PHE A 125 -6.90 -19.85 -5.23
N LEU A 126 -7.01 -19.45 -3.96
CA LEU A 126 -7.06 -18.04 -3.56
C LEU A 126 -5.69 -17.35 -3.52
N GLY A 127 -4.59 -18.08 -3.69
CA GLY A 127 -3.23 -17.56 -3.54
C GLY A 127 -2.86 -17.22 -2.08
N ILE A 128 -3.49 -17.88 -1.11
CA ILE A 128 -3.26 -17.70 0.33
C ILE A 128 -2.22 -18.76 0.78
N ALA A 129 -1.11 -18.33 1.39
CA ALA A 129 -0.10 -19.26 1.90
C ALA A 129 -0.65 -20.08 3.08
N ALA A 130 -0.25 -21.36 3.17
CA ALA A 130 -0.57 -22.21 4.32
C ALA A 130 0.12 -21.67 5.59
N PRO A 131 -0.53 -21.74 6.77
CA PRO A 131 0.18 -21.48 8.01
C PRO A 131 1.19 -22.61 8.22
N GLU A 132 2.48 -22.27 8.18
CA GLU A 132 3.54 -23.24 8.50
C GLU A 132 3.37 -23.69 9.95
N SER A 133 2.99 -24.96 10.14
CA SER A 133 3.07 -25.62 11.43
C SER A 133 4.54 -25.74 11.79
N SER A 134 4.95 -24.94 12.77
CA SER A 134 6.28 -24.92 13.35
C SER A 134 6.61 -26.28 13.98
N THR A 135 7.40 -27.10 13.27
CA THR A 135 8.24 -28.14 13.87
C THR A 135 9.44 -28.43 12.96
N ASP A 136 10.61 -28.12 13.53
CA ASP A 136 11.95 -28.69 13.35
C ASP A 136 12.71 -28.62 12.01
N ASN A 137 13.68 -27.70 12.03
CA ASN A 137 15.12 -27.84 11.74
C ASN A 137 15.64 -28.71 10.58
N SER A 138 16.50 -28.03 9.80
CA SER A 138 17.65 -28.53 9.02
C SER A 138 17.35 -29.37 7.76
N ALA A 139 17.16 -28.67 6.64
CA ALA A 139 17.78 -29.03 5.37
C ALA A 139 17.89 -27.79 4.49
N GLU A 140 19.13 -27.44 4.14
CA GLU A 140 19.48 -26.40 3.19
C GLU A 140 19.00 -26.71 1.77
N ALA A 141 19.00 -25.64 0.98
CA ALA A 141 19.14 -25.60 -0.47
C ALA A 141 17.86 -25.68 -1.31
N ASN A 142 17.62 -24.54 -1.99
CA ASN A 142 16.75 -24.34 -3.16
C ASN A 142 15.25 -24.13 -2.90
N ALA A 143 14.90 -23.14 -2.08
CA ALA A 143 13.61 -22.46 -2.22
C ALA A 143 13.84 -21.10 -2.91
N SER A 144 13.27 -20.99 -4.10
CA SER A 144 13.39 -19.89 -5.06
C SER A 144 13.24 -18.49 -4.43
N ALA A 145 14.17 -17.60 -4.75
CA ALA A 145 14.26 -16.20 -4.31
C ALA A 145 13.13 -15.28 -4.85
N LEU A 146 11.91 -15.78 -5.00
CA LEU A 146 10.78 -15.07 -5.63
C LEU A 146 9.45 -15.14 -4.86
N SER A 147 9.39 -15.78 -3.69
CA SER A 147 8.18 -15.78 -2.87
C SER A 147 8.33 -14.78 -1.73
N GLY A 148 8.05 -13.50 -2.01
CA GLY A 148 7.64 -12.56 -0.96
C GLY A 148 6.33 -13.04 -0.33
N PRO A 149 6.07 -12.80 0.97
CA PRO A 149 4.88 -13.32 1.61
C PRO A 149 3.61 -12.70 1.02
N ALA A 150 2.53 -13.46 1.14
CA ALA A 150 1.29 -13.23 0.43
C ALA A 150 0.73 -11.81 0.66
N PRO A 151 0.17 -11.15 -0.37
CA PRO A 151 -0.50 -9.87 -0.21
C PRO A 151 -1.64 -10.00 0.82
N GLY A 152 -1.51 -9.32 1.96
CA GLY A 152 -2.57 -9.25 2.97
C GLY A 152 -2.24 -9.87 4.33
N THR A 153 -1.10 -10.53 4.51
CA THR A 153 -0.58 -10.76 5.87
C THR A 153 -0.08 -9.43 6.43
N PRO A 154 -0.51 -9.02 7.65
CA PRO A 154 0.15 -7.95 8.35
C PRO A 154 1.62 -8.35 8.48
N ASN A 155 2.53 -7.51 7.98
CA ASN A 155 3.95 -7.67 8.22
C ASN A 155 4.36 -6.77 9.39
N PRO A 156 4.21 -7.23 10.64
CA PRO A 156 4.53 -6.44 11.81
C PRO A 156 6.02 -6.11 11.86
N ALA A 157 6.90 -6.99 11.37
CA ALA A 157 8.34 -6.76 11.36
C ALA A 157 8.71 -5.56 10.48
N PHE A 158 8.19 -5.48 9.26
CA PHE A 158 8.33 -4.33 8.38
C PHE A 158 7.78 -3.07 9.03
N TRP A 159 6.53 -3.08 9.49
CA TRP A 159 5.90 -1.87 10.02
C TRP A 159 6.59 -1.39 11.29
N HIS A 160 7.02 -2.29 12.16
CA HIS A 160 7.80 -1.97 13.34
C HIS A 160 9.14 -1.32 12.96
N ALA A 161 9.91 -1.93 12.05
CA ALA A 161 11.19 -1.39 11.59
C ALA A 161 11.02 -0.03 10.87
N PHE A 162 10.03 0.09 9.98
CA PHE A 162 9.76 1.30 9.22
C PHE A 162 9.29 2.45 10.11
N LEU A 163 8.38 2.19 11.07
CA LEU A 163 7.93 3.22 12.01
C LEU A 163 9.04 3.62 12.99
N THR A 164 9.87 2.67 13.43
CA THR A 164 11.09 2.95 14.19
C THR A 164 12.02 3.89 13.43
N ALA A 165 12.26 3.63 12.13
CA ALA A 165 13.03 4.52 11.28
C ALA A 165 12.41 5.92 11.18
N ARG A 166 11.10 6.00 10.92
CA ARG A 166 10.37 7.28 10.82
C ARG A 166 10.45 8.09 12.11
N HIS A 167 10.37 7.43 13.26
CA HIS A 167 10.49 8.04 14.56
C HIS A 167 11.92 8.56 14.79
N ALA A 168 12.93 7.73 14.58
CA ALA A 168 14.35 8.11 14.68
C ALA A 168 14.69 9.29 13.76
N MET A 169 14.16 9.33 12.54
CA MET A 169 14.31 10.48 11.63
C MET A 169 13.74 11.75 12.25
N ARG A 170 12.53 11.72 12.83
CA ARG A 170 11.90 12.89 13.46
C ARG A 170 12.69 13.42 14.65
N GLU A 171 13.37 12.54 15.37
CA GLU A 171 14.27 12.90 16.48
C GLU A 171 15.68 13.33 16.02
N GLY A 172 15.96 13.31 14.71
CA GLY A 172 17.28 13.64 14.18
C GLY A 172 18.33 12.53 14.32
N ARG A 173 17.95 11.33 14.80
CA ARG A 173 18.82 10.16 14.96
C ARG A 173 18.99 9.41 13.63
N LEU A 174 19.64 10.04 12.65
CA LEU A 174 19.80 9.47 11.30
C LEU A 174 20.81 8.31 11.27
N LEU A 175 21.96 8.53 11.90
CA LEU A 175 23.03 7.54 12.05
C LEU A 175 22.90 6.82 13.39
N HIS A 176 23.45 5.62 13.46
CA HIS A 176 23.58 4.92 14.73
C HIS A 176 24.56 5.71 15.61
N ALA A 177 24.18 5.95 16.87
CA ALA A 177 25.09 6.53 17.84
C ALA A 177 26.17 5.50 18.13
N LEU A 178 27.41 5.76 17.71
CA LEU A 178 28.58 5.03 18.18
C LEU A 178 28.84 5.43 19.64
N SER A 179 27.96 5.05 20.57
CA SER A 179 28.18 5.32 21.99
C SER A 179 29.09 4.25 22.57
N THR A 180 30.35 4.64 22.76
CA THR A 180 31.23 4.09 23.79
C THR A 180 30.62 4.36 25.16
N GLY A 181 29.76 3.48 25.68
CA GLY A 181 29.17 3.69 27.01
C GLY A 181 27.97 2.82 27.32
N THR A 182 28.25 1.79 28.11
CA THR A 182 27.44 0.95 29.00
C THR A 182 25.90 1.11 29.02
N SER A 183 25.23 -0.04 28.88
CA SER A 183 23.93 -0.44 29.43
C SER A 183 22.63 0.22 28.92
N THR A 184 22.40 0.22 27.62
CA THR A 184 21.04 -0.01 27.08
C THR A 184 21.16 -0.95 25.89
N SER A 185 20.18 -1.82 25.64
CA SER A 185 20.25 -2.81 24.57
C SER A 185 20.57 -2.16 23.21
N ASP A 186 21.58 -2.67 22.49
CA ASP A 186 22.00 -2.15 21.17
C ASP A 186 20.85 -2.18 20.14
N THR A 187 19.84 -3.00 20.38
CA THR A 187 18.56 -3.06 19.64
C THR A 187 17.71 -1.80 19.73
N GLU A 188 17.83 -0.98 20.78
CA GLU A 188 16.98 0.21 21.00
C GLU A 188 17.61 1.52 20.47
N ARG A 189 18.92 1.54 20.19
CA ARG A 189 19.65 2.73 19.71
C ARG A 189 19.99 2.68 18.22
N GLY A 190 19.33 1.83 17.44
CA GLY A 190 19.45 1.83 15.97
C GLY A 190 19.15 3.20 15.36
N GLY A 191 20.05 3.71 14.53
CA GLY A 191 19.80 4.93 13.75
C GLY A 191 18.77 4.70 12.64
N ALA A 192 18.17 5.77 12.12
CA ALA A 192 17.12 5.68 11.10
C ALA A 192 17.53 4.83 9.88
N LEU A 193 18.80 4.90 9.44
CA LEU A 193 19.31 4.12 8.32
C LEU A 193 19.36 2.62 8.62
N LEU A 194 19.72 2.23 9.84
CA LEU A 194 19.76 0.82 10.25
C LEU A 194 18.34 0.25 10.34
N ALA A 195 17.40 1.03 10.89
CA ALA A 195 16.00 0.65 10.90
C ALA A 195 15.38 0.59 9.49
N LEU A 196 15.77 1.49 8.57
CA LEU A 196 15.37 1.41 7.15
C LEU A 196 15.93 0.17 6.46
N ARG A 197 17.17 -0.22 6.77
CA ARG A 197 17.76 -1.46 6.26
C ARG A 197 16.96 -2.68 6.72
N HIS A 198 16.64 -2.77 8.02
CA HIS A 198 15.78 -3.84 8.53
C HIS A 198 14.39 -3.83 7.91
N ALA A 199 13.80 -2.65 7.66
CA ALA A 199 12.55 -2.55 6.92
C ALA A 199 12.69 -3.01 5.46
N GLY A 200 13.85 -2.77 4.81
CA GLY A 200 14.15 -3.26 3.47
C GLY A 200 14.27 -4.79 3.41
N ASP A 201 14.97 -5.38 4.38
CA ASP A 201 15.13 -6.83 4.50
C ASP A 201 13.78 -7.52 4.78
N ALA A 202 12.93 -6.88 5.58
CA ALA A 202 11.58 -7.35 5.89
C ALA A 202 10.53 -6.94 4.84
N ALA A 203 10.88 -6.29 3.73
CA ALA A 203 9.87 -5.82 2.76
C ALA A 203 9.36 -6.94 1.85
N ASP A 204 8.04 -7.12 1.83
CA ASP A 204 7.38 -8.25 1.18
C ASP A 204 6.80 -7.93 -0.19
N ASN A 205 6.43 -6.67 -0.40
CA ASN A 205 5.76 -6.22 -1.60
C ASN A 205 6.37 -4.94 -2.16
N ASP A 206 6.03 -4.63 -3.42
CA ASP A 206 6.57 -3.48 -4.13
C ASP A 206 6.24 -2.14 -3.47
N PHE A 207 5.13 -2.06 -2.73
CA PHE A 207 4.75 -0.86 -1.99
C PHE A 207 5.66 -0.64 -0.77
N GLN A 208 5.90 -1.69 0.01
CA GLN A 208 6.82 -1.65 1.14
C GLN A 208 8.25 -1.32 0.70
N ARG A 209 8.72 -1.93 -0.41
CA ARG A 209 10.02 -1.58 -1.01
C ARG A 209 10.06 -0.11 -1.44
N ALA A 210 9.00 0.39 -2.07
CA ALA A 210 8.90 1.80 -2.46
C ALA A 210 8.88 2.75 -1.25
N LEU A 211 8.24 2.38 -0.15
CA LEU A 211 8.25 3.13 1.11
C LEU A 211 9.66 3.21 1.70
N VAL A 212 10.41 2.10 1.67
CA VAL A 212 11.81 2.07 2.12
C VAL A 212 12.66 3.00 1.26
N THR A 213 12.59 2.89 -0.08
CA THR A 213 13.33 3.79 -0.98
C THR A 213 12.99 5.27 -0.76
N LEU A 214 11.72 5.59 -0.51
CA LEU A 214 11.30 6.95 -0.15
C LEU A 214 11.91 7.39 1.20
N GLY A 215 11.90 6.51 2.20
CA GLY A 215 12.51 6.76 3.51
C GLY A 215 14.01 7.01 3.41
N GLU A 216 14.72 6.21 2.63
CA GLU A 216 16.15 6.38 2.34
C GLU A 216 16.43 7.70 1.62
N ALA A 217 15.60 8.09 0.65
CA ALA A 217 15.76 9.38 -0.04
C ALA A 217 15.60 10.56 0.93
N MET A 218 14.61 10.49 1.83
CA MET A 218 14.42 11.49 2.88
C MET A 218 15.58 11.52 3.87
N ALA A 219 16.16 10.37 4.23
CA ALA A 219 17.32 10.28 5.11
C ALA A 219 18.57 10.86 4.45
N ALA A 220 18.85 10.49 3.19
CA ALA A 220 19.95 11.03 2.39
C ALA A 220 19.88 12.56 2.28
N ARG A 221 18.69 13.10 2.01
CA ARG A 221 18.46 14.55 2.00
C ARG A 221 18.84 15.20 3.33
N ARG A 222 18.38 14.64 4.45
CA ARG A 222 18.68 15.19 5.79
C ARG A 222 20.16 15.09 6.17
N LEU A 223 20.91 14.17 5.55
CA LEU A 223 22.37 14.08 5.67
C LEU A 223 23.12 15.03 4.72
N GLY A 224 22.41 15.79 3.88
CA GLY A 224 23.01 16.68 2.87
C GLY A 224 23.45 15.97 1.59
N ASP A 225 23.23 14.65 1.47
CA ASP A 225 23.57 13.86 0.29
C ASP A 225 22.49 13.98 -0.80
N SER A 226 22.50 15.14 -1.48
CA SER A 226 21.55 15.47 -2.54
C SER A 226 21.66 14.54 -3.75
N THR A 227 22.87 14.05 -4.05
CA THR A 227 23.13 13.13 -5.17
C THR A 227 22.45 11.80 -4.92
N ARG A 228 22.65 11.21 -3.73
CA ARG A 228 21.99 9.97 -3.33
C ARG A 228 20.49 10.13 -3.24
N ALA A 229 20.01 11.24 -2.67
CA ALA A 229 18.57 11.52 -2.61
C ALA A 229 17.95 11.55 -4.02
N SER A 230 18.59 12.23 -4.98
CA SER A 230 18.13 12.29 -6.37
C SER A 230 18.13 10.92 -7.07
N ALA A 231 19.17 10.12 -6.85
CA ALA A 231 19.27 8.76 -7.38
C ALA A 231 18.13 7.87 -6.85
N LEU A 232 17.89 7.89 -5.54
CA LEU A 232 16.81 7.13 -4.89
C LEU A 232 15.42 7.59 -5.36
N LEU A 233 15.20 8.89 -5.53
CA LEU A 233 13.94 9.40 -6.11
C LEU A 233 13.76 8.96 -7.56
N SER A 234 14.83 8.91 -8.35
CA SER A 234 14.79 8.42 -9.72
C SER A 234 14.48 6.92 -9.79
N GLN A 235 15.08 6.13 -8.90
CA GLN A 235 14.76 4.71 -8.73
C GLN A 235 13.30 4.51 -8.31
N LEU A 236 12.81 5.29 -7.35
CA LEU A 236 11.42 5.26 -6.91
C LEU A 236 10.46 5.57 -8.06
N ARG A 237 10.74 6.60 -8.86
CA ARG A 237 9.95 6.93 -10.06
C ARG A 237 9.93 5.79 -11.08
N ALA A 238 11.08 5.17 -11.35
CA ALA A 238 11.18 4.05 -12.28
C ALA A 238 10.36 2.85 -11.78
N HIS A 239 10.54 2.47 -10.52
CA HIS A 239 9.81 1.39 -9.86
C HIS A 239 8.29 1.61 -9.89
N ARG A 240 7.82 2.82 -9.58
CA ARG A 240 6.41 3.21 -9.64
C ARG A 240 5.79 3.18 -11.04
N ARG A 241 6.60 3.37 -12.11
CA ARG A 241 6.12 3.35 -13.50
C ARG A 241 6.10 1.94 -14.08
N GLN A 242 7.08 1.12 -13.71
CA GLN A 242 7.23 -0.25 -14.20
C GLN A 242 6.31 -1.23 -13.49
N ARG A 243 5.99 -0.97 -12.21
CA ARG A 243 5.16 -1.85 -11.38
C ARG A 243 3.89 -1.14 -10.94
N HIS A 244 2.76 -1.84 -10.98
CA HIS A 244 1.51 -1.37 -10.40
C HIS A 244 1.58 -1.41 -8.88
N VAL A 245 2.17 -0.37 -8.27
CA VAL A 245 2.35 -0.26 -6.82
C VAL A 245 1.04 0.22 -6.15
N LEU A 246 0.51 -0.51 -5.18
CA LEU A 246 -0.62 -0.05 -4.35
C LEU A 246 -0.26 1.28 -3.65
N GLY A 247 -1.17 2.25 -3.55
CA GLY A 247 -0.84 3.55 -2.97
C GLY A 247 0.09 4.43 -3.83
N ASN A 248 0.14 4.14 -5.14
CA ASN A 248 0.89 4.91 -6.14
C ASN A 248 0.67 6.43 -5.96
N ASP A 249 -0.56 6.88 -5.74
CA ASP A 249 -0.87 8.31 -5.63
C ASP A 249 -0.14 8.99 -4.45
N TYR A 250 -0.12 8.34 -3.29
CA TYR A 250 0.61 8.84 -2.12
C TYR A 250 2.12 8.88 -2.38
N LEU A 251 2.68 7.78 -2.92
CA LEU A 251 4.10 7.71 -3.26
C LEU A 251 4.48 8.78 -4.31
N ALA A 252 3.58 9.12 -5.24
CA ALA A 252 3.80 10.13 -6.28
C ALA A 252 3.88 11.53 -5.64
N ALA A 253 2.93 11.80 -4.75
CA ALA A 253 2.84 13.07 -4.06
C ALA A 253 4.06 13.27 -3.14
N MET A 254 4.44 12.26 -2.35
CA MET A 254 5.63 12.31 -1.50
C MET A 254 6.92 12.41 -2.32
N GLU A 255 7.06 11.66 -3.41
CA GLU A 255 8.23 11.77 -4.30
C GLU A 255 8.40 13.20 -4.83
N ARG A 256 7.30 13.84 -5.27
CA ARG A 256 7.31 15.23 -5.71
C ARG A 256 7.66 16.20 -4.58
N ILE A 257 7.11 16.01 -3.38
CA ILE A 257 7.41 16.82 -2.20
C ILE A 257 8.88 16.70 -1.80
N VAL A 258 9.44 15.48 -1.76
CA VAL A 258 10.85 15.27 -1.42
C VAL A 258 11.76 15.86 -2.51
N THR A 259 11.36 15.78 -3.78
CA THR A 259 12.06 16.48 -4.88
C THR A 259 12.04 17.99 -4.68
N ALA A 260 10.91 18.57 -4.24
CA ALA A 260 10.81 19.99 -3.93
C ALA A 260 11.69 20.37 -2.74
N TRP A 261 11.78 19.53 -1.71
CA TRP A 261 12.72 19.72 -0.60
C TRP A 261 14.18 19.72 -1.09
N CYS A 262 14.56 18.80 -1.97
CA CYS A 262 15.91 18.78 -2.55
C CYS A 262 16.20 20.01 -3.44
N ALA A 263 15.18 20.61 -4.07
CA ALA A 263 15.33 21.88 -4.78
C ALA A 263 15.54 23.05 -3.79
N TYR A 264 14.74 23.09 -2.72
CA TYR A 264 14.87 24.07 -1.65
C TYR A 264 16.26 24.01 -0.97
N ASP A 265 16.76 22.82 -0.66
CA ASP A 265 18.09 22.63 -0.04
C ASP A 265 19.22 23.17 -0.94
N ARG A 266 19.03 23.16 -2.27
CA ARG A 266 19.94 23.74 -3.27
C ARG A 266 19.69 25.21 -3.57
N ARG A 267 18.80 25.88 -2.82
CA ARG A 267 18.36 27.28 -3.01
C ARG A 267 17.64 27.56 -4.32
N ASP A 268 17.15 26.52 -5.01
CA ASP A 268 16.29 26.68 -6.19
C ASP A 268 14.83 26.80 -5.75
N LEU A 269 14.48 28.00 -5.28
CA LEU A 269 13.16 28.30 -4.70
C LEU A 269 12.04 28.22 -5.74
N ASP A 270 12.32 28.57 -6.99
CA ASP A 270 11.32 28.56 -8.06
C ASP A 270 10.99 27.15 -8.52
N LEU A 271 11.98 26.27 -8.64
CA LEU A 271 11.71 24.86 -8.88
C LEU A 271 10.94 24.24 -7.72
N ALA A 272 11.32 24.54 -6.47
CA ALA A 272 10.64 24.02 -5.29
C ALA A 272 9.16 24.47 -5.28
N ALA A 273 8.88 25.76 -5.45
CA ALA A 273 7.52 26.31 -5.51
C ALA A 273 6.72 25.72 -6.69
N GLY A 274 7.32 25.64 -7.88
CA GLY A 274 6.66 25.11 -9.07
C GLY A 274 6.33 23.61 -8.97
N LEU A 275 7.09 22.83 -8.19
CA LEU A 275 6.76 21.43 -7.88
C LEU A 275 5.59 21.33 -6.91
N LEU A 276 5.54 22.18 -5.88
CA LEU A 276 4.43 22.21 -4.92
C LEU A 276 3.12 22.70 -5.55
N ALA A 277 3.17 23.71 -6.41
CA ALA A 277 2.01 24.23 -7.16
C ALA A 277 1.42 23.13 -8.06
N ARG A 278 2.26 22.46 -8.86
CA ARG A 278 1.84 21.34 -9.71
C ARG A 278 1.19 20.19 -8.94
N LEU A 279 1.55 19.98 -7.67
CA LEU A 279 0.87 18.99 -6.82
C LEU A 279 -0.54 19.45 -6.41
N ALA A 280 -0.72 20.73 -6.13
CA ALA A 280 -2.01 21.31 -5.74
C ALA A 280 -2.98 21.43 -6.93
N ASP A 281 -2.46 21.65 -8.13
CA ASP A 281 -3.26 21.93 -9.31
C ASP A 281 -3.85 20.68 -9.96
N ALA A 282 -3.26 19.50 -9.76
CA ALA A 282 -3.66 18.27 -10.46
C ALA A 282 -4.15 17.16 -9.52
N GLU A 283 -5.14 16.38 -9.96
CA GLU A 283 -5.50 15.12 -9.31
C GLU A 283 -4.46 14.03 -9.61
N PRO A 284 -4.21 13.08 -8.67
CA PRO A 284 -4.85 12.94 -7.35
C PRO A 284 -4.22 13.83 -6.25
N GLY A 285 -3.22 14.65 -6.59
CA GLY A 285 -2.46 15.48 -5.65
C GLY A 285 -3.33 16.45 -4.85
N ARG A 286 -4.29 17.10 -5.51
CA ARG A 286 -5.27 17.98 -4.88
C ARG A 286 -6.10 17.27 -3.81
N SER A 287 -6.65 16.09 -4.12
CA SER A 287 -7.38 15.27 -3.14
C SER A 287 -6.49 14.85 -1.96
N LEU A 288 -5.25 14.46 -2.22
CA LEU A 288 -4.30 14.07 -1.17
C LEU A 288 -3.94 15.23 -0.24
N LEU A 289 -3.80 16.45 -0.75
CA LEU A 289 -3.58 17.63 0.10
C LEU A 289 -4.78 17.90 1.01
N ARG A 290 -6.00 17.62 0.56
CA ARG A 290 -7.21 17.81 1.37
C ARG A 290 -7.34 16.77 2.48
N TYR A 291 -7.08 15.50 2.18
CA TYR A 291 -7.45 14.38 3.05
C TYR A 291 -6.27 13.64 3.71
N HIS A 292 -5.05 13.73 3.16
CA HIS A 292 -3.90 12.98 3.68
C HIS A 292 -3.02 13.84 4.61
N PRO A 293 -2.99 13.56 5.94
CA PRO A 293 -2.38 14.47 6.92
C PRO A 293 -0.87 14.68 6.70
N GLN A 294 -0.13 13.62 6.36
CA GLN A 294 1.32 13.73 6.12
C GLN A 294 1.66 14.57 4.88
N ILE A 295 0.91 14.40 3.78
CA ILE A 295 1.10 15.17 2.54
C ILE A 295 0.85 16.65 2.82
N ARG A 296 -0.27 16.94 3.48
CA ARG A 296 -0.64 18.30 3.86
C ARG A 296 0.40 18.95 4.78
N PHE A 297 0.90 18.20 5.76
CA PHE A 297 1.95 18.68 6.67
C PHE A 297 3.22 19.05 5.92
N GLU A 298 3.77 18.14 5.12
CA GLU A 298 5.04 18.37 4.41
C GLU A 298 4.92 19.49 3.37
N TRP A 299 3.78 19.57 2.67
CA TRP A 299 3.50 20.64 1.72
C TRP A 299 3.43 22.01 2.40
N ASN A 300 2.63 22.14 3.47
CA ASN A 300 2.50 23.41 4.20
C ASN A 300 3.83 23.87 4.80
N ASN A 301 4.60 22.92 5.37
CA ASN A 301 5.90 23.22 5.96
C ASN A 301 6.87 23.78 4.92
N LEU A 302 7.01 23.09 3.78
CA LEU A 302 7.91 23.54 2.73
C LEU A 302 7.45 24.85 2.07
N SER A 303 6.15 25.02 1.82
CA SER A 303 5.60 26.28 1.30
C SER A 303 5.95 27.45 2.21
N ALA A 304 5.74 27.32 3.53
CA ALA A 304 6.06 28.37 4.48
C ALA A 304 7.56 28.70 4.54
N LEU A 305 8.43 27.69 4.40
CA LEU A 305 9.88 27.91 4.34
C LEU A 305 10.32 28.60 3.05
N ILE A 306 9.70 28.28 1.91
CA ILE A 306 9.95 28.95 0.64
C ILE A 306 9.55 30.42 0.74
N ASP A 307 8.35 30.71 1.24
CA ASP A 307 7.85 32.09 1.39
C ASP A 307 8.75 32.89 2.33
N ARG A 308 9.12 32.29 3.47
CA ARG A 308 10.09 32.89 4.39
C ARG A 308 11.43 33.17 3.72
N ALA A 309 11.98 32.22 2.96
CA ALA A 309 13.26 32.39 2.29
C ALA A 309 13.21 33.53 1.26
N ARG A 310 12.13 33.63 0.49
CA ARG A 310 11.92 34.71 -0.48
C ARG A 310 11.89 36.08 0.18
N LEU A 311 11.19 36.22 1.30
CA LEU A 311 11.14 37.47 2.07
C LEU A 311 12.54 37.86 2.58
N LEU A 312 13.27 36.91 3.17
CA LEU A 312 14.62 37.17 3.68
C LEU A 312 15.61 37.58 2.58
N TYR A 313 15.51 37.00 1.38
CA TYR A 313 16.37 37.38 0.26
C TYR A 313 15.98 38.74 -0.35
N ALA A 314 14.68 39.05 -0.43
CA ALA A 314 14.21 40.35 -0.89
C ALA A 314 14.67 41.49 0.03
N ASP A 315 14.62 41.29 1.35
CA ASP A 315 15.10 42.28 2.32
C ASP A 315 16.63 42.47 2.24
N ALA A 316 17.38 41.40 1.99
CA ALA A 316 18.84 41.47 1.85
C ALA A 316 19.27 42.27 0.60
N ASP A 317 18.57 42.08 -0.53
CA ASP A 317 18.82 42.83 -1.76
C ASP A 317 18.44 44.31 -1.61
N GLY A 318 17.37 44.61 -0.86
CA GLY A 318 16.97 45.98 -0.51
C GLY A 318 18.03 46.70 0.33
N ILE A 319 18.55 46.05 1.37
CA ILE A 319 19.61 46.62 2.22
C ILE A 319 20.91 46.83 1.41
N ALA A 320 21.29 45.87 0.56
CA ALA A 320 22.49 46.00 -0.28
C ALA A 320 22.36 47.12 -1.34
N SER A 321 21.15 47.32 -1.88
CA SER A 321 20.81 48.44 -2.75
C SER A 321 20.98 49.78 -2.04
N ASP A 322 20.42 49.91 -0.83
CA ASP A 322 20.47 51.16 -0.05
C ASP A 322 21.90 51.52 0.38
N VAL A 323 22.72 50.53 0.75
CA VAL A 323 24.13 50.75 1.10
C VAL A 323 24.96 51.19 -0.12
N ARG A 324 24.67 50.69 -1.33
CA ARG A 324 25.33 51.17 -2.56
C ARG A 324 24.86 52.55 -3.00
N ALA A 325 23.62 52.93 -2.68
CA ALA A 325 23.10 54.26 -2.99
C ALA A 325 23.64 55.35 -2.04
N GLN A 326 24.14 54.95 -0.86
CA GLN A 326 24.69 55.85 0.16
C GLN A 326 26.22 55.97 0.14
N ALA A 327 26.92 55.17 -0.68
CA ALA A 327 28.38 55.19 -0.87
C ALA A 327 28.77 55.92 -2.16
#